data_AF-A0A1F5FU15-F1
#
_entry.id   AF-A0A1F5FU15-F1
#
_cell.length_a   1.000
_cell.length_b   1.000
_cell.length_c   1.000
_cell.angle_alpha   90.00
_cell.angle_beta   90.00
_cell.angle_gamma   90.00
#
_symmetry.space_group_name_H-M   'P 1'
#
loop_
_entity.id
_entity.type
_entity.pdbx_description
1 polymer ?
#
loop_
_entity_poly.entity_id
_entity_poly.type
_entity_poly.pdbx_seq_one_letter_code
_entity_poly.pdbx_strand_id
1 'polypeptide(L)' 'MSLIAIISPLSMTPQVYQVYLHKNVTGISLSTWLLSAATSIIWLAYGFHRKDKPIIFNSTMGGILCTAIAAGVFLYK' A
#
# COMPACT_ATOMS: atom_id res chain seq x y z
N MET A 1 -6.83 -7.99 17.17
CA MET A 1 -6.30 -6.80 16.45
C MET A 1 -5.12 -7.14 15.54
N SER A 2 -4.25 -8.11 15.86
CA SER A 2 -3.06 -8.45 15.05
C SER A 2 -3.34 -9.11 13.68
N LEU A 3 -4.39 -9.94 13.56
CA LEU A 3 -4.73 -10.60 12.29
C LEU A 3 -5.12 -9.61 11.18
N ILE A 4 -5.89 -8.57 11.53
CA ILE A 4 -6.34 -7.55 10.58
C ILE A 4 -5.14 -6.79 10.00
N ALA A 5 -4.15 -6.46 10.83
CA ALA A 5 -2.91 -5.79 10.41
C ALA A 5 -2.08 -6.58 9.39
N ILE A 6 -2.29 -7.90 9.29
CA ILE A 6 -1.65 -8.77 8.30
C ILE A 6 -2.53 -8.91 7.06
N ILE A 7 -3.83 -9.12 7.24
CA ILE A 7 -4.78 -9.36 6.14
C ILE A 7 -4.96 -8.09 5.28
N SER A 8 -5.03 -6.93 5.92
CA SER A 8 -5.27 -5.64 5.23
C SER A 8 -4.22 -5.31 4.15
N PRO A 9 -2.90 -5.37 4.39
CA PRO A 9 -1.94 -5.13 3.31
C PRO A 9 -1.95 -6.28 2.28
N LEU A 10 -2.19 -7.52 2.69
CA LEU A 10 -2.25 -8.66 1.77
C LEU A 10 -3.38 -8.54 0.74
N SER A 11 -4.49 -7.86 1.07
CA SER A 11 -5.57 -7.62 0.12
C SER A 11 -5.16 -6.75 -1.08
N MET A 12 -4.00 -6.07 -1.01
CA MET A 12 -3.45 -5.28 -2.12
C MET A 12 -2.61 -6.11 -3.09
N THR A 13 -2.25 -7.35 -2.73
CA THR A 13 -1.42 -8.22 -3.59
C THR A 13 -2.05 -8.54 -4.96
N PRO A 14 -3.38 -8.76 -5.11
CA PRO A 14 -3.97 -8.96 -6.43
C PRO A 14 -3.83 -7.72 -7.32
N GLN A 15 -3.86 -6.52 -6.73
CA GLN A 15 -3.69 -5.27 -7.46
C GLN A 15 -2.27 -5.12 -8.01
N VAL A 16 -1.25 -5.45 -7.21
CA VAL A 16 0.15 -5.49 -7.67
C VAL A 16 0.29 -6.48 -8.82
N TYR A 17 -0.30 -7.67 -8.69
CA TYR A 17 -0.27 -8.69 -9.74
C TYR A 17 -0.91 -8.22 -11.04
N GLN A 18 -2.06 -7.55 -10.99
CA GLN A 18 -2.72 -6.99 -12.17
C GLN A 18 -1.85 -5.94 -12.88
N VAL A 19 -1.22 -5.04 -12.11
CA VAL A 19 -0.39 -3.96 -12.67
C VAL A 19 0.89 -4.51 -13.31
N TYR A 20 1.59 -5.44 -12.66
CA TYR A 20 2.90 -5.88 -13.15
C TYR A 20 2.86 -7.07 -14.11
N LEU A 21 1.93 -8.03 -13.93
CA LEU A 21 1.85 -9.18 -14.82
C LEU A 21 1.04 -8.86 -16.08
N HIS A 22 -0.18 -8.33 -15.91
CA HIS A 22 -1.05 -8.03 -17.04
C HIS A 22 -0.76 -6.68 -17.68
N LYS A 23 0.06 -5.83 -17.04
CA LYS A 23 0.36 -4.45 -17.48
C LYS A 23 -0.89 -3.64 -17.76
N ASN A 24 -2.01 -4.00 -17.10
CA ASN A 24 -3.28 -3.35 -17.28
C ASN A 24 -3.47 -2.32 -16.16
N VAL A 25 -3.29 -1.06 -16.52
CA VAL A 25 -3.47 0.09 -15.61
C VAL A 25 -4.79 0.83 -15.84
N THR A 26 -5.67 0.29 -16.69
CA THR A 26 -6.92 0.93 -17.09
C THR A 26 -7.84 1.09 -15.89
N GLY A 27 -8.31 2.32 -15.66
CA GLY A 27 -9.19 2.64 -14.53
C GLY A 27 -8.48 2.73 -13.16
N ILE A 28 -7.16 2.54 -13.10
CA ILE A 28 -6.41 2.66 -11.85
C ILE A 28 -5.97 4.11 -11.64
N SER A 29 -6.47 4.74 -10.58
CA SER A 29 -6.14 6.11 -10.23
C SER A 29 -4.76 6.23 -9.58
N LEU A 30 -3.80 6.86 -10.28
CA LEU A 30 -2.45 7.12 -9.75
C LEU A 30 -2.49 7.97 -8.47
N SER A 31 -3.34 9.00 -8.42
CA SER A 31 -3.44 9.90 -7.26
C SER A 31 -3.90 9.16 -6.00
N THR A 32 -4.79 8.17 -6.15
CA THR A 32 -5.27 7.36 -5.03
C THR A 32 -4.11 6.61 -4.38
N TRP A 33 -3.25 5.97 -5.17
CA TRP A 33 -2.13 5.18 -4.64
C TRP A 33 -1.01 6.04 -4.07
N LEU A 34 -0.73 7.20 -4.67
CA LEU A 34 0.22 8.17 -4.12
C LEU A 34 -0.26 8.74 -2.77
N LEU A 35 -1.53 9.15 -2.69
CA LEU A 35 -2.10 9.67 -1.45
C LEU A 35 -2.16 8.59 -0.37
N SER A 36 -2.44 7.34 -0.75
CA SER A 36 -2.43 6.19 0.18
C SER A 36 -1.02 5.91 0.70
N ALA A 37 0.00 5.95 -0.16
CA ALA A 37 1.40 5.83 0.26
C ALA A 37 1.82 6.95 1.23
N ALA A 38 1.44 8.21 0.93
CA ALA A 38 1.70 9.34 1.84
C ALA A 38 0.98 9.16 3.18
N THR A 39 -0.26 8.68 3.16
CA THR A 39 -1.06 8.39 4.37
C THR A 39 -0.41 7.28 5.21
N SER A 40 0.16 6.25 4.57
CA SER A 40 0.91 5.20 5.27
C SER A 40 2.12 5.75 6.04
N ILE A 41 2.78 6.80 5.56
CA ILE A 41 3.89 7.45 6.28
C ILE A 41 3.38 8.10 7.58
N ILE A 42 2.24 8.79 7.52
CA ILE A 42 1.61 9.42 8.70
C ILE A 42 1.26 8.35 9.74
N TRP A 43 0.62 7.25 9.31
CA TRP A 43 0.27 6.14 10.21
C TRP A 43 1.47 5.39 10.75
N LEU A 44 2.54 5.27 9.96
CA LEU A 44 3.78 4.66 10.41
C LEU A 44 4.42 5.49 11.53
N ALA A 45 4.51 6.82 11.34
CA ALA A 45 4.99 7.74 12.37
C ALA A 45 4.14 7.66 13.65
N TYR A 46 2.81 7.59 13.48
CA TYR A 46 1.88 7.40 14.59
C TYR A 46 2.08 6.06 15.33
N GLY A 47 2.27 4.98 14.59
CA GLY A 47 2.56 3.65 15.15
C GLY A 47 3.83 3.64 15.99
N PHE A 48 4.89 4.30 15.52
CA PHE A 48 6.13 4.48 16.29
C PHE A 48 5.90 5.30 17.56
N HIS A 49 5.18 6.43 17.46
CA HIS A 49 4.86 7.26 18.62
C HIS A 49 4.10 6.48 19.71
N ARG A 50 3.15 5.62 19.32
CA ARG A 50 2.39 4.75 20.24
C ARG A 50 3.09 3.44 20.61
N LYS A 51 4.23 3.11 20.00
CA LYS A 51 4.90 1.80 20.10
C LYS A 51 3.98 0.62 19.75
N ASP A 52 3.04 0.85 18.83
CA ASP A 52 2.03 -0.13 18.39
C ASP A 52 2.58 -0.95 17.20
N LYS A 53 3.07 -2.15 17.49
CA LYS A 53 3.67 -3.05 16.49
C LYS A 53 2.71 -3.40 15.34
N PRO A 54 1.43 -3.77 15.58
CA PRO A 54 0.45 -3.96 14.50
C PRO A 54 0.32 -2.78 13.55
N ILE A 55 0.22 -1.54 14.06
CA ILE A 55 0.09 -0.35 13.21
C ILE A 55 1.37 -0.13 12.39
N ILE A 56 2.54 -0.28 13.01
CA ILE A 56 3.84 -0.16 12.32
C ILE A 56 3.91 -1.17 11.16
N PHE A 57 3.59 -2.44 11.43
CA PHE A 57 3.64 -3.49 10.42
C PHE A 57 2.67 -3.22 9.26
N ASN A 58 1.40 -2.94 9.58
CA ASN A 58 0.36 -2.66 8.59
C ASN A 58 0.73 -1.46 7.70
N SER A 59 1.18 -0.37 8.31
CA SER A 59 1.52 0.87 7.60
C SER A 59 2.77 0.72 6.75
N THR A 60 3.77 -0.04 7.21
CA THR A 60 4.98 -0.33 6.44
C THR A 60 4.65 -1.18 5.22
N MET A 61 3.97 -2.31 5.42
CA MET A 61 3.65 -3.23 4.33
C MET A 61 2.66 -2.60 3.33
N GLY A 62 1.61 -1.94 3.83
CA GLY A 62 0.65 -1.21 2.99
C GLY A 62 1.30 -0.06 2.23
N GLY A 63 2.22 0.68 2.85
CA GLY A 63 2.96 1.76 2.18
C GLY A 63 3.84 1.25 1.04
N ILE A 64 4.53 0.12 1.23
CA ILE A 64 5.33 -0.53 0.18
C ILE A 64 4.43 -0.95 -0.99
N LEU A 65 3.31 -1.63 -0.71
CA LEU A 65 2.40 -2.11 -1.75
C LEU A 65 1.73 -0.96 -2.50
N CYS A 66 1.27 0.09 -1.81
CA CYS A 66 0.72 1.29 -2.44
C CYS A 66 1.74 1.98 -3.35
N THR A 67 3.00 2.07 -2.89
CA THR A 67 4.09 2.67 -3.69
C THR A 67 4.40 1.82 -4.91
N ALA A 68 4.43 0.49 -4.78
CA ALA A 68 4.62 -0.42 -5.90
C ALA A 68 3.48 -0.27 -6.94
N ILE A 69 2.22 -0.19 -6.49
CA ILE A 69 1.09 0.02 -7.40
C ILE A 69 1.19 1.38 -8.09
N ALA A 70 1.48 2.46 -7.36
CA ALA A 70 1.68 3.78 -7.95
C ALA A 70 2.82 3.79 -8.98
N ALA A 71 3.95 3.14 -8.67
CA ALA A 71 5.08 3.01 -9.57
C ALA A 71 4.71 2.23 -10.84
N GLY A 72 4.05 1.09 -10.71
CA GLY A 72 3.60 0.31 -11.86
C GLY A 72 2.57 1.06 -12.72
N VAL A 73 1.64 1.81 -12.10
CA VAL A 73 0.69 2.67 -12.82
C VAL A 73 1.42 3.78 -13.57
N PHE A 74 2.47 4.36 -13.01
CA PHE A 74 3.28 5.37 -13.68
C PHE A 74 4.11 4.77 -14.84
N LEU A 75 4.63 3.55 -14.69
CA LEU A 75 5.49 2.90 -15.68
C LEU A 75 4.72 2.33 -16.89
N TYR A 76 3.49 1.84 -16.70
CA TYR A 76 2.69 1.22 -17.77
C TYR A 76 1.57 2.12 -18.30
N LYS A 77 1.64 3.42 -17.97
CA LYS A 77 0.69 4.43 -18.47
C LYS A 77 0.94 4.80 -19.92
#